data_AF-A0A7X7VC80-F1
#
_entry.id   AF-A0A7X7VC80-F1
#
_cell.length_a   1.000
_cell.length_b   1.000
_cell.length_c   1.000
_cell.angle_alpha   90.00
_cell.angle_beta   90.00
_cell.angle_gamma   90.00
#
_symmetry.space_group_name_H-M   'P 1'
#
loop_
_entity.id
_entity.type
_entity.pdbx_description
1 polymer ?
#
loop_
_entity_poly.entity_id
_entity_poly.type
_entity_poly.pdbx_seq_one_letter_code
_entity_poly.pdbx_strand_id
1 'polypeptide(L)'
;MDERTKPSPYDAPELYDLLFDSLDFDVPFWREAARSAGGPVLEAACGTGRLLLPILRAGIEAEGFDASGPMVRRLREKAAAAGLPVRAEVADMRSFDMGRRYALVFCGFNGFAHCETPSDQLAFLRAAFRHVAPGGALVLHMSYPGPAYWLEPEGKAVLEHEVVLPGGGKVQMWDNRKKDPVAQRQESDVEIWELGPDDRPTAVHRFRTVQRWVYPFELELLFAAAGFARWEILGGFDGRPLRAPDDQMIARAFRD
;
A
#
# COMPACT_ATOMS: atom_id res chain seq x y z
N MET A 1 -4.27 -18.93 -23.02
CA MET A 1 -3.28 -18.10 -22.31
C MET A 1 -2.93 -18.88 -21.04
N ASP A 2 -1.65 -19.03 -20.69
CA ASP A 2 -1.29 -19.74 -19.45
C ASP A 2 -1.79 -18.91 -18.25
N GLU A 3 -2.51 -19.52 -17.31
CA GLU A 3 -3.00 -18.83 -16.11
C GLU A 3 -1.85 -18.31 -15.23
N ARG A 4 -0.63 -18.83 -15.42
CA ARG A 4 0.59 -18.44 -14.70
C ARG A 4 1.25 -17.13 -15.17
N THR A 5 0.71 -16.44 -16.18
CA THR A 5 1.34 -15.22 -16.74
C THR A 5 0.37 -14.04 -16.94
N LYS A 6 -0.53 -13.79 -15.99
CA LYS A 6 -1.30 -12.54 -15.95
C LYS A 6 -0.38 -11.38 -15.48
N PRO A 7 -0.52 -10.16 -16.03
CA PRO A 7 0.22 -8.98 -15.56
C PRO A 7 -0.21 -8.57 -14.14
N SER A 8 0.60 -7.72 -13.51
CA SER A 8 0.27 -7.09 -12.23
C SER A 8 -0.75 -5.96 -12.45
N PRO A 9 -1.71 -5.71 -11.53
CA PRO A 9 -2.54 -4.50 -11.61
C PRO A 9 -1.68 -3.22 -11.57
N TYR A 10 -0.46 -3.31 -11.05
CA TYR A 10 0.50 -2.19 -10.97
C TYR A 10 1.26 -1.95 -12.29
N ASP A 11 0.99 -2.72 -13.34
CA ASP A 11 1.48 -2.47 -14.70
C ASP A 11 0.57 -1.48 -15.47
N ALA A 12 -0.64 -1.19 -14.96
CA ALA A 12 -1.63 -0.30 -15.55
C ALA A 12 -1.96 0.91 -14.63
N PRO A 13 -1.02 1.86 -14.44
CA PRO A 13 -1.15 2.93 -13.44
C PRO A 13 -2.30 3.91 -13.73
N GLU A 14 -2.78 4.00 -14.97
CA GLU A 14 -3.95 4.81 -15.35
C GLU A 14 -5.26 4.21 -14.81
N LEU A 15 -5.43 2.88 -14.89
CA LEU A 15 -6.57 2.18 -14.29
C LEU A 15 -6.51 2.25 -12.76
N TYR A 16 -5.31 2.19 -12.19
CA TYR A 16 -5.09 2.39 -10.76
C TYR A 16 -5.49 3.81 -10.31
N ASP A 17 -5.06 4.85 -11.02
CA ASP A 17 -5.48 6.23 -10.74
C ASP A 17 -7.02 6.37 -10.80
N LEU A 18 -7.68 5.80 -11.80
CA LEU A 18 -9.14 5.87 -11.96
C LEU A 18 -9.90 5.23 -10.78
N LEU A 19 -9.36 4.17 -10.18
CA LEU A 19 -9.98 3.45 -9.06
C LEU A 19 -9.64 4.05 -7.70
N PHE A 20 -8.43 4.57 -7.52
CA PHE A 20 -7.87 4.85 -6.19
C PHE A 20 -7.46 6.30 -5.93
N ASP A 21 -7.21 7.15 -6.94
CA ASP A 21 -6.67 8.52 -6.72
C ASP A 21 -7.66 9.46 -6.01
N SER A 22 -8.96 9.13 -6.04
CA SER A 22 -10.03 9.84 -5.32
C SER A 22 -10.19 9.43 -3.86
N LEU A 23 -9.51 8.36 -3.40
CA LEU A 23 -9.59 7.90 -2.01
C LEU A 23 -8.73 8.79 -1.11
N ASP A 24 -9.37 9.61 -0.27
CA ASP A 24 -8.71 10.60 0.59
C ASP A 24 -8.80 10.29 2.10
N PHE A 25 -9.52 9.24 2.50
CA PHE A 25 -9.86 8.94 3.90
C PHE A 25 -8.66 8.83 4.86
N ASP A 26 -7.49 8.38 4.39
CA ASP A 26 -6.25 8.25 5.16
C ASP A 26 -5.23 9.38 4.90
N VAL A 27 -5.44 10.21 3.87
CA VAL A 27 -4.53 11.30 3.49
C VAL A 27 -4.30 12.31 4.63
N PRO A 28 -5.31 12.72 5.44
CA PRO A 28 -5.10 13.58 6.60
C PRO A 28 -4.15 12.97 7.64
N PHE A 29 -4.28 11.66 7.91
CA PHE A 29 -3.44 10.95 8.88
C PHE A 29 -1.98 10.92 8.42
N TRP A 30 -1.72 10.51 7.16
CA TRP A 30 -0.36 10.44 6.65
C TRP A 30 0.33 11.79 6.57
N ARG A 31 -0.41 12.83 6.15
CA ARG A 31 0.09 14.21 6.13
C ARG A 31 0.42 14.72 7.53
N GLU A 32 -0.37 14.37 8.55
CA GLU A 32 -0.07 14.76 9.93
C GLU A 32 1.09 13.95 10.51
N ALA A 33 1.15 12.63 10.27
CA ALA A 33 2.30 11.80 10.67
C ALA A 33 3.61 12.33 10.07
N ALA A 34 3.60 12.69 8.78
CA ALA A 34 4.72 13.30 8.07
C ALA A 34 5.13 14.67 8.65
N ARG A 35 4.14 15.50 9.03
CA ARG A 35 4.37 16.81 9.68
C ARG A 35 4.96 16.64 11.08
N SER A 36 4.33 15.81 11.90
CA SER A 36 4.74 15.52 13.28
C SER A 36 6.09 14.83 13.38
N ALA A 37 6.58 14.18 12.32
CA ALA A 37 7.92 13.61 12.27
C ALA A 37 9.05 14.67 12.31
N GLY A 38 8.77 15.93 11.93
CA GLY A 38 9.71 17.04 12.07
C GLY A 38 10.98 16.94 11.22
N GLY A 39 10.98 16.13 10.17
CA GLY A 39 12.15 15.86 9.33
C GLY A 39 11.77 15.13 8.03
N PRO A 40 12.77 14.67 7.25
CA PRO A 40 12.54 14.06 5.94
C PRO A 40 11.76 12.75 6.05
N VAL A 41 10.88 12.51 5.07
CA VAL A 41 9.95 11.36 5.03
C VAL A 41 10.21 10.46 3.83
N LEU A 42 10.03 9.14 3.99
CA LEU A 42 10.10 8.16 2.90
C LEU A 42 8.82 7.32 2.82
N GLU A 43 8.17 7.30 1.65
CA GLU A 43 7.09 6.38 1.33
C GLU A 43 7.61 5.14 0.59
N ALA A 44 7.46 3.97 1.20
CA ALA A 44 7.70 2.67 0.57
C ALA A 44 6.41 2.16 -0.11
N ALA A 45 6.55 1.63 -1.33
CA ALA A 45 5.44 1.28 -2.22
C ALA A 45 4.55 2.49 -2.55
N CYS A 46 5.17 3.59 -3.00
CA CYS A 46 4.49 4.87 -3.19
C CYS A 46 3.50 4.92 -4.38
N GLY A 47 3.44 3.88 -5.22
CA GLY A 47 2.52 3.81 -6.36
C GLY A 47 2.56 5.05 -7.25
N THR A 48 1.38 5.56 -7.63
CA THR A 48 1.21 6.83 -8.36
C THR A 48 1.21 8.08 -7.47
N GLY A 49 1.56 7.95 -6.18
CA GLY A 49 1.72 9.09 -5.25
C GLY A 49 0.46 9.59 -4.56
N ARG A 50 -0.55 8.73 -4.36
CA ARG A 50 -1.80 9.07 -3.65
C ARG A 50 -1.54 9.72 -2.28
N LEU A 51 -0.49 9.28 -1.56
CA LEU A 51 -0.07 9.85 -0.27
C LEU A 51 1.11 10.82 -0.41
N LEU A 52 2.14 10.47 -1.19
CA LEU A 52 3.33 11.31 -1.42
C LEU A 52 3.00 12.72 -1.94
N LEU A 53 2.11 12.85 -2.94
CA LEU A 53 1.81 14.14 -3.56
C LEU A 53 1.09 15.10 -2.60
N PRO A 54 0.07 14.69 -1.81
CA PRO A 54 -0.46 15.50 -0.70
C PRO A 54 0.57 15.91 0.36
N ILE A 55 1.54 15.06 0.69
CA ILE A 55 2.62 15.38 1.64
C ILE A 55 3.54 16.46 1.05
N LEU A 56 3.98 16.32 -0.20
CA LEU A 56 4.78 17.32 -0.91
C LEU A 56 4.05 18.67 -1.06
N ARG A 57 2.75 18.65 -1.38
CA ARG A 57 1.90 19.86 -1.43
C ARG A 57 1.80 20.58 -0.08
N ALA A 58 2.01 19.88 1.04
CA ALA A 58 2.02 20.47 2.37
C ALA A 58 3.38 21.10 2.74
N GLY A 59 4.35 21.13 1.82
CA GLY A 59 5.69 21.69 2.03
C GLY A 59 6.63 20.79 2.84
N ILE A 60 6.29 19.51 2.98
CA ILE A 60 7.08 18.52 3.74
C ILE A 60 8.10 17.88 2.80
N GLU A 61 9.36 17.79 3.23
CA GLU A 61 10.42 17.09 2.50
C GLU A 61 10.13 15.58 2.49
N ALA A 62 9.73 15.05 1.34
CA ALA A 62 9.35 13.66 1.19
C ALA A 62 9.89 13.03 -0.11
N GLU A 63 10.19 11.75 -0.02
CA GLU A 63 10.67 10.92 -1.12
C GLU A 63 9.85 9.62 -1.16
N GLY A 64 9.94 8.86 -2.25
CA GLY A 64 9.28 7.55 -2.31
C GLY A 64 10.04 6.53 -3.15
N PHE A 65 9.63 5.27 -3.05
CA PHE A 65 10.04 4.26 -4.02
C PHE A 65 8.94 3.21 -4.22
N ASP A 66 8.95 2.58 -5.39
CA ASP A 66 8.05 1.49 -5.73
C ASP A 66 8.77 0.46 -6.61
N ALA A 67 8.32 -0.80 -6.60
CA ALA A 67 8.87 -1.83 -7.48
C ALA A 67 8.37 -1.68 -8.93
N SER A 68 7.20 -1.07 -9.13
CA SER A 68 6.62 -0.84 -10.46
C SER A 68 7.22 0.40 -11.13
N GLY A 69 8.02 0.16 -12.17
CA GLY A 69 8.47 1.20 -13.10
C GLY A 69 7.33 2.04 -13.71
N PRO A 70 6.22 1.44 -14.18
CA PRO A 70 5.01 2.17 -14.59
C PRO A 70 4.48 3.14 -13.52
N MET A 71 4.31 2.67 -12.28
CA MET A 71 3.83 3.52 -11.17
C MET A 71 4.72 4.72 -10.92
N VAL A 72 6.04 4.52 -10.83
CA VAL A 72 7.01 5.61 -10.58
C VAL A 72 7.06 6.61 -11.73
N ARG A 73 6.86 6.18 -13.00
CA ARG A 73 6.72 7.12 -14.13
C ARG A 73 5.47 7.99 -13.97
N ARG A 74 4.33 7.36 -13.72
CA ARG A 74 3.04 8.05 -13.54
C ARG A 74 3.07 9.04 -12.38
N LEU A 75 3.66 8.67 -11.25
CA LEU A 75 3.94 9.55 -10.12
C LEU A 75 4.72 10.82 -10.54
N ARG A 76 5.83 10.63 -11.26
CA ARG A 76 6.71 11.73 -11.70
C ARG A 76 5.99 12.67 -12.68
N GLU A 77 5.15 12.14 -13.56
CA GLU A 77 4.28 12.92 -14.45
C GLU A 77 3.26 13.76 -13.66
N LYS A 78 2.54 13.14 -12.70
CA LYS A 78 1.58 13.84 -11.82
C LYS A 78 2.27 14.93 -10.99
N ALA A 79 3.47 14.69 -10.49
CA ALA A 79 4.27 15.67 -9.76
C ALA A 79 4.71 16.84 -10.66
N ALA A 80 5.24 16.56 -11.85
CA ALA A 80 5.67 17.58 -12.81
C ALA A 80 4.49 18.47 -13.26
N ALA A 81 3.33 17.88 -13.57
CA ALA A 81 2.11 18.62 -13.89
C ALA A 81 1.61 19.50 -12.74
N ALA A 82 1.88 19.12 -11.49
CA ALA A 82 1.54 19.89 -10.29
C ALA A 82 2.65 20.86 -9.83
N GLY A 83 3.79 20.94 -10.53
CA GLY A 83 4.94 21.76 -10.14
C GLY A 83 5.63 21.31 -8.84
N LEU A 84 5.48 20.04 -8.45
CA LEU A 84 6.00 19.49 -7.19
C LEU A 84 7.39 18.86 -7.39
N PRO A 85 8.39 19.17 -6.54
CA PRO A 85 9.68 18.50 -6.55
C PRO A 85 9.53 17.11 -5.93
N VAL A 86 9.52 16.05 -6.75
CA VAL A 86 9.53 14.66 -6.28
C VAL A 86 10.86 13.99 -6.57
N ARG A 87 11.47 13.37 -5.55
CA ARG A 87 12.44 12.28 -5.75
C ARG A 87 11.71 10.97 -5.46
N ALA A 88 11.61 10.15 -6.49
CA ALA A 88 11.04 8.81 -6.37
C ALA A 88 11.80 7.82 -7.25
N GLU A 89 12.07 6.63 -6.74
CA GLU A 89 12.95 5.64 -7.37
C GLU A 89 12.25 4.29 -7.60
N VAL A 90 12.75 3.51 -8.57
CA VAL A 90 12.27 2.14 -8.80
C VAL A 90 13.15 1.21 -7.97
N ALA A 91 12.60 0.64 -6.89
CA ALA A 91 13.36 -0.16 -5.94
C ALA A 91 12.52 -1.27 -5.29
N ASP A 92 13.18 -2.38 -4.95
CA ASP A 92 12.58 -3.48 -4.19
C ASP A 92 12.62 -3.16 -2.69
N MET A 93 11.46 -3.18 -2.04
CA MET A 93 11.34 -2.85 -0.61
C MET A 93 12.14 -3.79 0.30
N ARG A 94 12.51 -4.99 -0.16
CA ARG A 94 13.31 -5.95 0.62
C ARG A 94 14.78 -5.57 0.73
N SER A 95 15.28 -4.72 -0.19
CA SER A 95 16.71 -4.44 -0.35
C SER A 95 17.07 -2.98 -0.66
N PHE A 96 16.10 -2.07 -0.71
CA PHE A 96 16.30 -0.65 -1.04
C PHE A 96 17.41 0.04 -0.22
N ASP A 97 18.06 1.02 -0.87
CA ASP A 97 18.99 1.98 -0.26
C ASP A 97 18.77 3.36 -0.90
N MET A 98 18.30 4.33 -0.12
CA MET A 98 18.08 5.71 -0.59
C MET A 98 19.30 6.62 -0.36
N GLY A 99 20.37 6.11 0.28
CA GLY A 99 21.59 6.84 0.60
C GLY A 99 21.50 7.79 1.81
N ARG A 100 20.39 7.77 2.57
CA ARG A 100 20.16 8.64 3.74
C ARG A 100 19.22 8.02 4.77
N ARG A 101 18.96 8.75 5.87
CA ARG A 101 17.95 8.41 6.87
C ARG A 101 16.82 9.43 6.94
N TYR A 102 15.68 8.97 7.46
CA TYR A 102 14.39 9.64 7.48
C TYR A 102 13.83 9.69 8.89
N ALA A 103 13.16 10.78 9.26
CA ALA A 103 12.45 10.89 10.53
C ALA A 103 11.22 9.96 10.56
N LEU A 104 10.59 9.77 9.40
CA LEU A 104 9.51 8.82 9.17
C LEU A 104 9.79 8.00 7.90
N VAL A 105 9.79 6.68 8.02
CA VAL A 105 9.56 5.76 6.90
C VAL A 105 8.13 5.25 7.04
N PHE A 106 7.35 5.21 5.96
CA PHE A 106 6.01 4.62 6.02
C PHE A 106 5.67 3.76 4.81
N CYS A 107 4.75 2.81 4.99
CA CYS A 107 4.16 2.01 3.93
C CYS A 107 2.64 2.03 4.09
N GLY A 108 1.97 2.77 3.20
CA GLY A 108 0.53 2.96 3.23
C GLY A 108 -0.24 1.82 2.56
N PHE A 109 -1.58 1.90 2.65
CA PHE A 109 -2.52 1.20 1.76
C PHE A 109 -2.20 -0.30 1.47
N ASN A 110 -1.91 -1.09 2.52
CA ASN A 110 -1.56 -2.51 2.42
C ASN A 110 -0.26 -2.86 1.65
N GLY A 111 0.62 -1.89 1.34
CA GLY A 111 1.83 -2.14 0.54
C GLY A 111 2.76 -3.23 1.08
N PHE A 112 2.91 -3.33 2.42
CA PHE A 112 3.71 -4.38 3.08
C PHE A 112 3.15 -5.80 2.87
N ALA A 113 1.86 -5.94 2.52
CA ALA A 113 1.28 -7.24 2.23
C ALA A 113 1.88 -7.89 0.96
N HIS A 114 2.56 -7.12 0.10
CA HIS A 114 3.28 -7.67 -1.06
C HIS A 114 4.64 -8.29 -0.71
N CYS A 115 5.06 -8.26 0.55
CA CYS A 115 6.08 -9.17 1.05
C CYS A 115 5.47 -10.57 1.27
N GLU A 116 5.48 -11.40 0.22
CA GLU A 116 4.76 -12.69 0.17
C GLU A 116 5.25 -13.76 1.18
N THR A 117 6.41 -13.58 1.83
CA THR A 117 6.92 -14.50 2.86
C THR A 117 7.37 -13.76 4.12
N PRO A 118 7.44 -14.45 5.30
CA PRO A 118 8.04 -13.89 6.51
C PRO A 118 9.48 -13.41 6.31
N SER A 119 10.23 -14.05 5.40
CA SER A 119 11.60 -13.66 5.04
C SER A 119 11.64 -12.33 4.28
N ASP A 120 10.72 -12.12 3.33
CA ASP A 120 10.56 -10.86 2.60
C ASP A 120 10.14 -9.73 3.55
N GLN A 121 9.18 -10.03 4.44
CA GLN A 121 8.69 -9.12 5.47
C GLN A 121 9.82 -8.67 6.39
N LEU A 122 10.61 -9.62 6.92
CA LEU A 122 11.78 -9.33 7.75
C LEU A 122 12.88 -8.57 6.99
N ALA A 123 13.07 -8.85 5.70
CA ALA A 123 14.02 -8.14 4.84
C ALA A 123 13.63 -6.66 4.68
N PHE A 124 12.36 -6.37 4.37
CA PHE A 124 11.85 -4.99 4.34
C PHE A 124 12.01 -4.30 5.69
N LEU A 125 11.59 -4.93 6.80
CA LEU A 125 11.67 -4.30 8.12
C LEU A 125 13.12 -3.98 8.51
N ARG A 126 14.08 -4.84 8.15
CA ARG A 126 15.53 -4.57 8.31
C ARG A 126 16.03 -3.47 7.36
N ALA A 127 15.50 -3.36 6.15
CA ALA A 127 15.83 -2.28 5.22
C ALA A 127 15.29 -0.93 5.75
N ALA A 128 14.03 -0.89 6.17
CA ALA A 128 13.42 0.24 6.85
C ALA A 128 14.19 0.65 8.11
N PHE A 129 14.54 -0.29 9.00
CA PHE A 129 15.33 0.01 10.21
C PHE A 129 16.65 0.73 9.91
N ARG A 130 17.36 0.37 8.83
CA ARG A 130 18.59 1.08 8.41
C ARG A 130 18.31 2.54 8.04
N HIS A 131 17.15 2.80 7.43
CA HIS A 131 16.71 4.10 6.90
C HIS A 131 15.96 4.98 7.91
N VAL A 132 15.37 4.42 8.97
CA VAL A 132 14.80 5.23 10.06
C VAL A 132 15.95 5.91 10.82
N ALA A 133 15.86 7.23 11.04
CA ALA A 133 16.82 7.99 11.85
C ALA A 133 16.70 7.62 13.35
N PRO A 134 17.74 7.83 14.18
CA PRO A 134 17.59 7.78 15.63
C PRO A 134 16.52 8.78 16.10
N GLY A 135 15.61 8.36 16.98
CA GLY A 135 14.39 9.08 17.35
C GLY A 135 13.24 9.02 16.34
N GLY A 136 13.45 8.40 15.17
CA GLY A 136 12.46 8.26 14.11
C GLY A 136 11.60 7.00 14.21
N ALA A 137 10.63 6.86 13.29
CA ALA A 137 9.72 5.73 13.24
C ALA A 137 9.55 5.12 11.84
N LEU A 138 9.23 3.82 11.83
CA LEU A 138 8.55 3.13 10.73
C LEU A 138 7.04 3.09 11.04
N VAL A 139 6.17 3.37 10.05
CA VAL A 139 4.71 3.24 10.20
C VAL A 139 4.12 2.41 9.05
N LEU A 140 3.35 1.38 9.38
CA LEU A 140 2.67 0.50 8.42
C LEU A 140 1.16 0.61 8.57
N HIS A 141 0.44 0.58 7.44
CA HIS A 141 -1.01 0.41 7.41
C HIS A 141 -1.39 -0.87 6.69
N MET A 142 -2.17 -1.71 7.38
CA MET A 142 -2.67 -2.98 6.85
C MET A 142 -4.09 -3.26 7.34
N SER A 143 -4.91 -3.96 6.57
CA SER A 143 -6.17 -4.53 7.08
C SER A 143 -5.88 -5.56 8.17
N TYR A 144 -6.64 -5.55 9.28
CA TYR A 144 -6.61 -6.68 10.20
C TYR A 144 -7.22 -7.91 9.50
N PRO A 145 -6.52 -9.05 9.46
CA PRO A 145 -7.06 -10.27 8.89
C PRO A 145 -7.93 -10.93 9.96
N GLY A 146 -9.25 -10.74 9.89
CA GLY A 146 -10.22 -11.35 10.81
C GLY A 146 -11.13 -12.39 10.16
N PRO A 147 -11.96 -13.12 10.94
CA PRO A 147 -12.73 -14.27 10.46
C PRO A 147 -13.56 -14.05 9.20
N ALA A 148 -14.18 -12.88 9.03
CA ALA A 148 -14.96 -12.57 7.83
C ALA A 148 -14.12 -12.66 6.54
N TYR A 149 -12.83 -12.28 6.61
CA TYR A 149 -11.93 -12.24 5.46
C TYR A 149 -11.68 -13.63 4.86
N TRP A 150 -11.35 -14.65 5.66
CA TRP A 150 -11.13 -16.02 5.14
C TRP A 150 -12.40 -16.88 5.08
N LEU A 151 -13.56 -16.35 5.47
CA LEU A 151 -14.87 -16.99 5.27
C LEU A 151 -15.57 -16.55 3.96
N GLU A 152 -14.95 -15.67 3.17
CA GLU A 152 -15.40 -15.34 1.81
C GLU A 152 -15.44 -16.60 0.92
N PRO A 153 -16.55 -16.88 0.20
CA PRO A 153 -16.64 -18.07 -0.65
C PRO A 153 -15.64 -18.05 -1.82
N GLU A 154 -14.81 -19.09 -1.95
CA GLU A 154 -13.94 -19.27 -3.12
C GLU A 154 -14.73 -19.34 -4.43
N GLY A 155 -14.14 -18.82 -5.52
CA GLY A 155 -14.71 -18.90 -6.86
C GLY A 155 -15.87 -17.93 -7.14
N LYS A 156 -16.18 -17.03 -6.21
CA LYS A 156 -17.13 -15.92 -6.41
C LYS A 156 -16.36 -14.60 -6.45
N ALA A 157 -16.41 -13.91 -7.59
CA ALA A 157 -15.88 -12.56 -7.70
C ALA A 157 -16.65 -11.58 -6.78
N VAL A 158 -15.91 -10.74 -6.06
CA VAL A 158 -16.43 -9.67 -5.19
C VAL A 158 -16.20 -8.33 -5.90
N LEU A 159 -17.20 -7.45 -5.89
CA LEU A 159 -17.03 -6.06 -6.35
C LEU A 159 -16.35 -5.27 -5.23
N GLU A 160 -15.10 -4.88 -5.46
CA GLU A 160 -14.28 -4.17 -4.48
C GLU A 160 -14.50 -2.66 -4.58
N HIS A 161 -14.48 -2.13 -5.80
CA HIS A 161 -14.62 -0.70 -6.09
C HIS A 161 -15.47 -0.47 -7.34
N GLU A 162 -16.28 0.58 -7.31
CA GLU A 162 -16.98 1.13 -8.47
C GLU A 162 -16.77 2.65 -8.46
N VAL A 163 -16.34 3.21 -9.59
CA VAL A 163 -16.14 4.66 -9.79
C VAL A 163 -16.92 5.10 -11.02
N VAL A 164 -17.90 5.99 -10.83
CA VAL A 164 -18.66 6.59 -11.93
C VAL A 164 -17.80 7.65 -12.62
N LEU A 165 -17.70 7.59 -13.95
CA LEU A 165 -16.81 8.47 -14.72
C LEU A 165 -17.48 9.81 -15.06
N PRO A 166 -16.71 10.93 -15.10
CA PRO A 166 -17.20 12.19 -15.64
C PRO A 166 -17.64 12.04 -17.11
N GLY A 167 -18.91 12.32 -17.38
CA GLY A 167 -19.53 12.09 -18.70
C GLY A 167 -20.38 10.82 -18.80
N GLY A 168 -20.44 10.00 -17.75
CA GLY A 168 -21.21 8.77 -17.69
C GLY A 168 -20.37 7.52 -17.97
N GLY A 169 -20.96 6.35 -17.72
CA GLY A 169 -20.21 5.10 -17.59
C GLY A 169 -19.48 5.01 -16.25
N LYS A 170 -18.77 3.90 -16.02
CA LYS A 170 -18.12 3.60 -14.75
C LYS A 170 -16.98 2.59 -14.91
N VAL A 171 -16.05 2.58 -13.96
CA VAL A 171 -15.02 1.55 -13.83
C VAL A 171 -15.36 0.69 -12.62
N GLN A 172 -15.35 -0.63 -12.77
CA GLN A 172 -15.52 -1.58 -11.67
C GLN A 172 -14.26 -2.43 -11.49
N MET A 173 -13.86 -2.67 -10.25
CA MET A 173 -12.83 -3.65 -9.90
C MET A 173 -13.47 -4.85 -9.23
N TRP A 174 -13.36 -6.01 -9.87
CA TRP A 174 -13.81 -7.30 -9.35
C TRP A 174 -12.61 -8.15 -8.96
N ASP A 175 -12.63 -8.78 -7.78
CA ASP A 175 -11.57 -9.66 -7.31
C ASP A 175 -12.13 -11.08 -7.07
N ASN A 176 -11.56 -12.08 -7.75
CA ASN A 176 -11.82 -13.49 -7.45
C ASN A 176 -10.66 -14.06 -6.65
N ARG A 177 -10.97 -14.50 -5.42
CA ARG A 177 -9.99 -14.76 -4.38
C ARG A 177 -9.82 -16.24 -4.10
N LYS A 178 -8.57 -16.60 -3.83
CA LYS A 178 -8.20 -17.83 -3.13
C LYS A 178 -7.37 -17.48 -1.90
N LYS A 179 -7.82 -17.92 -0.72
CA LYS A 179 -7.18 -17.59 0.57
C LYS A 179 -6.70 -18.87 1.24
N ASP A 180 -5.40 -18.94 1.52
CA ASP A 180 -4.80 -20.00 2.32
C ASP A 180 -4.59 -19.48 3.75
N PRO A 181 -5.45 -19.86 4.71
CA PRO A 181 -5.34 -19.40 6.09
C PRO A 181 -4.15 -19.99 6.86
N VAL A 182 -3.53 -21.07 6.35
CA VAL A 182 -2.36 -21.71 6.95
C VAL A 182 -1.07 -21.02 6.47
N ALA A 183 -0.98 -20.69 5.18
CA ALA A 183 0.12 -19.91 4.62
C ALA A 183 0.01 -18.38 4.88
N GLN A 184 -1.15 -17.93 5.37
CA GLN A 184 -1.52 -16.50 5.51
C GLN A 184 -1.50 -15.72 4.19
N ARG A 185 -1.89 -16.37 3.08
CA ARG A 185 -1.68 -15.88 1.71
C ARG A 185 -3.00 -15.76 0.95
N GLN A 186 -3.19 -14.65 0.25
CA GLN A 186 -4.26 -14.42 -0.72
C GLN A 186 -3.66 -14.38 -2.12
N GLU A 187 -4.23 -15.16 -3.04
CA GLU A 187 -4.06 -14.98 -4.48
C GLU A 187 -5.34 -14.34 -5.03
N SER A 188 -5.19 -13.21 -5.72
CA SER A 188 -6.27 -12.41 -6.30
C SER A 188 -6.17 -12.45 -7.83
N ASP A 189 -7.19 -12.98 -8.49
CA ASP A 189 -7.40 -12.80 -9.92
C ASP A 189 -8.35 -11.60 -10.11
N VAL A 190 -7.79 -10.45 -10.47
CA VAL A 190 -8.49 -9.17 -10.53
C VAL A 190 -8.94 -8.89 -11.97
N GLU A 191 -10.21 -8.53 -12.13
CA GLU A 191 -10.74 -7.97 -13.38
C GLU A 191 -11.14 -6.51 -13.20
N ILE A 192 -10.62 -5.62 -14.05
CA ILE A 192 -11.04 -4.22 -14.11
C ILE A 192 -11.90 -4.04 -15.36
N TRP A 193 -13.16 -3.68 -15.15
CA TRP A 193 -14.18 -3.54 -16.20
C TRP A 193 -14.44 -2.05 -16.43
N GLU A 194 -14.20 -1.57 -17.64
CA GLU A 194 -14.68 -0.27 -18.10
C GLU A 194 -16.06 -0.47 -18.73
N LEU A 195 -17.05 0.29 -18.26
CA LEU A 195 -18.44 0.18 -18.65
C LEU A 195 -18.94 1.51 -19.24
N GLY A 196 -19.67 1.43 -20.36
CA GLY A 196 -20.34 2.58 -20.96
C GLY A 196 -21.56 3.07 -20.16
N PRO A 197 -22.19 4.18 -20.56
CA PRO A 197 -23.39 4.72 -19.91
C PRO A 197 -24.62 3.79 -19.95
N ASP A 198 -24.60 2.73 -20.77
CA ASP A 198 -25.61 1.67 -20.87
C ASP A 198 -25.24 0.40 -20.06
N ASP A 199 -24.31 0.52 -19.11
CA ASP A 199 -23.73 -0.56 -18.30
C ASP A 199 -23.07 -1.70 -19.11
N ARG A 200 -22.78 -1.49 -20.41
CA ARG A 200 -22.10 -2.50 -21.23
C ARG A 200 -20.57 -2.39 -21.15
N PRO A 201 -19.83 -3.51 -21.10
CA PRO A 201 -18.37 -3.47 -21.12
C PRO A 201 -17.81 -2.90 -22.42
N THR A 202 -16.99 -1.87 -22.29
CA THR A 202 -16.16 -1.31 -23.37
C THR A 202 -14.76 -1.93 -23.36
N ALA A 203 -14.23 -2.26 -22.17
CA ALA A 203 -12.99 -3.01 -21.99
C ALA A 203 -13.05 -3.87 -20.71
N VAL A 204 -12.32 -4.99 -20.71
CA VAL A 204 -12.11 -5.83 -19.52
C VAL A 204 -10.65 -6.24 -19.43
N HIS A 205 -9.97 -5.71 -18.42
CA HIS A 205 -8.55 -5.94 -18.12
C HIS A 205 -8.42 -7.04 -17.07
N ARG A 206 -7.39 -7.88 -17.16
CA ARG A 206 -7.20 -9.05 -16.29
C ARG A 206 -5.80 -9.07 -15.72
N PHE A 207 -5.73 -9.11 -14.40
CA PHE A 207 -4.49 -9.05 -13.64
C PHE A 207 -4.42 -10.19 -12.62
N ARG A 208 -3.25 -10.39 -12.03
CA ARG A 208 -3.07 -11.20 -10.83
C ARG A 208 -2.22 -10.44 -9.84
N THR A 209 -2.55 -10.56 -8.57
CA THR A 209 -1.68 -10.11 -7.48
C THR A 209 -1.70 -11.11 -6.34
N VAL A 210 -0.68 -11.05 -5.50
CA VAL A 210 -0.55 -11.88 -4.32
C VAL A 210 -0.24 -11.00 -3.13
N GLN A 211 -0.86 -11.33 -2.00
CA GLN A 211 -0.65 -10.67 -0.72
C GLN A 211 -0.49 -11.70 0.39
N ARG A 212 0.33 -11.38 1.39
CA ARG A 212 0.44 -12.11 2.66
C ARG A 212 0.04 -11.18 3.80
N TRP A 213 -0.89 -11.62 4.64
CA TRP A 213 -1.26 -10.88 5.85
C TRP A 213 -0.40 -11.29 7.04
N VAL A 214 -0.30 -10.40 8.03
CA VAL A 214 0.45 -10.58 9.27
C VAL A 214 -0.46 -10.30 10.45
N TYR A 215 -0.38 -11.12 11.50
CA TYR A 215 -1.11 -10.88 12.74
C TYR A 215 -0.32 -9.92 13.66
N PRO A 216 -0.97 -9.17 14.58
CA PRO A 216 -0.29 -8.20 15.44
C PRO A 216 0.92 -8.79 16.18
N PHE A 217 0.75 -9.91 16.90
CA PHE A 217 1.85 -10.54 17.64
C PHE A 217 2.98 -11.11 16.75
N GLU A 218 2.67 -11.52 15.52
CA GLU A 218 3.68 -11.91 14.53
C GLU A 218 4.49 -10.69 14.09
N LEU A 219 3.82 -9.55 13.89
CA LEU A 219 4.45 -8.28 13.54
C LEU A 219 5.32 -7.73 14.68
N GLU A 220 4.92 -7.88 15.94
CA GLU A 220 5.76 -7.54 17.11
C GLU A 220 7.08 -8.32 17.12
N LEU A 221 7.02 -9.64 16.88
CA LEU A 221 8.21 -10.49 16.78
C LEU A 221 9.09 -10.10 15.57
N LEU A 222 8.48 -9.74 14.44
CA LEU A 222 9.19 -9.27 13.25
C LEU A 222 9.87 -7.90 13.49
N PHE A 223 9.23 -6.96 14.20
CA PHE A 223 9.85 -5.69 14.60
C PHE A 223 11.07 -5.91 15.51
N ALA A 224 10.95 -6.77 16.52
CA ALA A 224 12.06 -7.15 17.38
C ALA A 224 13.22 -7.80 16.57
N ALA A 225 12.90 -8.72 15.66
CA ALA A 225 13.89 -9.40 14.80
C ALA A 225 14.53 -8.49 13.72
N ALA A 226 13.92 -7.33 13.45
CA ALA A 226 14.44 -6.27 12.60
C ALA A 226 15.32 -5.24 13.35
N GLY A 227 15.24 -5.21 14.68
CA GLY A 227 16.06 -4.34 15.55
C GLY A 227 15.32 -3.15 16.16
N PHE A 228 14.00 -3.02 15.97
CA PHE A 228 13.21 -2.02 16.68
C PHE A 228 13.04 -2.43 18.15
N ALA A 229 13.24 -1.50 19.08
CA ALA A 229 13.17 -1.76 20.52
C ALA A 229 11.78 -1.50 21.14
N ARG A 230 10.95 -0.71 20.43
CA ARG A 230 9.64 -0.25 20.89
C ARG A 230 8.67 -0.17 19.70
N TRP A 231 7.42 -0.55 19.94
CA TRP A 231 6.36 -0.47 18.94
C TRP A 231 4.99 -0.23 19.60
N GLU A 232 4.04 0.20 18.80
CA GLU A 232 2.61 0.25 19.13
C GLU A 232 1.80 -0.23 17.92
N ILE A 233 0.71 -0.94 18.17
CA ILE A 233 -0.20 -1.43 17.13
C ILE A 233 -1.61 -0.97 17.48
N LEU A 234 -2.14 -0.06 16.67
CA LEU A 234 -3.39 0.66 16.87
C LEU A 234 -4.42 0.24 15.82
N GLY A 235 -5.70 0.45 16.14
CA GLY A 235 -6.81 0.34 15.21
C GLY A 235 -7.15 1.70 14.60
N GLY A 236 -7.40 1.72 13.30
CA GLY A 236 -7.84 2.89 12.55
C GLY A 236 -6.84 4.05 12.45
N PHE A 237 -7.16 5.01 11.59
CA PHE A 237 -6.41 6.27 11.44
C PHE A 237 -6.69 7.27 12.57
N ASP A 238 -7.65 6.97 13.45
CA ASP A 238 -7.98 7.70 14.67
C ASP A 238 -7.14 7.27 15.89
N GLY A 239 -6.29 6.23 15.74
CA GLY A 239 -5.35 5.79 16.78
C GLY A 239 -6.01 5.13 17.98
N ARG A 240 -7.24 4.62 17.83
CA ARG A 240 -7.93 3.85 18.88
C ARG A 240 -7.24 2.50 19.11
N PRO A 241 -7.51 1.79 20.22
CA PRO A 241 -6.99 0.44 20.40
C PRO A 241 -7.52 -0.52 19.32
N LEU A 242 -6.64 -1.37 18.78
CA LEU A 242 -7.01 -2.47 17.88
C LEU A 242 -7.89 -3.47 18.66
N ARG A 243 -9.13 -3.72 18.21
CA ARG A 243 -10.12 -4.52 18.96
C ARG A 243 -11.07 -5.35 18.10
N ALA A 244 -11.30 -4.97 16.85
CA ALA A 244 -12.30 -5.60 15.98
C ALA A 244 -11.64 -6.38 14.82
N PRO A 245 -12.25 -7.48 14.36
CA PRO A 245 -11.70 -8.32 13.28
C PRO A 245 -11.75 -7.67 11.88
N ASP A 246 -12.34 -6.49 11.76
CA ASP A 246 -12.48 -5.66 10.57
C ASP A 246 -11.73 -4.31 10.70
N ASP A 247 -10.97 -4.11 11.78
CA ASP A 247 -10.15 -2.92 11.98
C ASP A 247 -9.08 -2.77 10.88
N GLN A 248 -8.80 -1.53 10.49
CA GLN A 248 -7.51 -1.23 9.88
C GLN A 248 -6.45 -1.16 10.99
N MET A 249 -5.26 -1.69 10.73
CA MET A 249 -4.16 -1.78 11.69
C MET A 249 -3.06 -0.78 11.33
N ILE A 250 -2.76 0.12 12.27
CA ILE A 250 -1.66 1.10 12.18
C ILE A 250 -0.57 0.65 13.14
N ALA A 251 0.51 0.10 12.59
CA ALA A 251 1.64 -0.41 13.35
C ALA A 251 2.81 0.57 13.25
N ARG A 252 3.28 1.09 14.39
CA ARG A 252 4.37 2.07 14.47
C ARG A 252 5.53 1.45 15.25
N ALA A 253 6.72 1.40 14.67
CA ALA A 253 7.93 0.86 15.28
C ALA A 253 9.02 1.93 15.35
N PHE A 254 9.65 2.08 16.52
CA PHE A 254 10.51 3.22 16.83
C PHE A 254 11.97 2.79 16.91
N ARG A 255 12.84 3.64 16.36
CA ARG A 255 14.29 3.53 16.50
C ARG A 255 14.75 4.52 17.56
N ASP A 256 14.76 4.07 18.80
CA ASP A 256 15.34 4.81 19.93
C ASP A 256 16.88 4.97 19.75
#